data_AF-X1C4V6-F1
#
_entry.id   AF-X1C4V6-F1
#
_cell.length_a   1.000
_cell.length_b   1.000
_cell.length_c   1.000
_cell.angle_alpha   90.00
_cell.angle_beta   90.00
_cell.angle_gamma   90.00
#
_symmetry.space_group_name_H-M   'P 1'
#
loop_
_entity.id
_entity.type
_entity.pdbx_description
1 polymer ?
#
loop_
_entity_poly.entity_id
_entity_poly.type
_entity_poly.pdbx_seq_one_letter_code
_entity_poly.pdbx_strand_id
1 'polypeptide(L)'
;YSIGIFDLDGILIDCNKATAKFLSIHNLEKDFIGKHFREFLGYLEINKPLILIFEDILTKLKKERETLEFEFPVNQSAGGVLWARAIASLIKIGSEERIRFIVQDITERKHAEQGLKTSEIKYREAYNRVDFYKDIFSHDINNIFQNIHSSVELIDINIEQSINIEKNDELLDIIREQIKRGTNLVSNVRRLSEIENKDLALQKCEVIIVLNDVIDALIKVYKKREINIQIQNELKEVYIMANELLPVIFENILINAIRHNRNSFVEILVKFSKVVKDGV
;
A
#
# COMPACT_ATOMS: atom_id res chain seq x y z
N TYR A 1 8.79 18.68 -30.63
CA TYR A 1 7.72 17.82 -31.17
C TYR A 1 8.25 17.00 -32.32
N SER A 2 8.10 15.69 -32.23
CA SER A 2 8.30 14.74 -33.34
C SER A 2 7.06 14.80 -34.25
N ILE A 3 7.25 14.77 -35.56
CA ILE A 3 6.15 14.82 -36.53
C ILE A 3 6.38 13.72 -37.56
N GLY A 4 5.36 12.90 -37.78
CA GLY A 4 5.32 11.89 -38.84
C GLY A 4 4.07 12.06 -39.70
N ILE A 5 4.24 11.94 -41.01
CA ILE A 5 3.17 11.98 -42.00
C ILE A 5 3.07 10.60 -42.62
N PHE A 6 1.88 10.02 -42.57
CA PHE A 6 1.56 8.72 -43.13
C PHE A 6 0.49 8.88 -44.21
N ASP A 7 0.46 7.96 -45.16
CA ASP A 7 -0.73 7.81 -46.01
C ASP A 7 -1.86 7.10 -45.24
N LEU A 8 -2.99 6.91 -45.92
CA LEU A 8 -4.13 6.23 -45.32
C LEU A 8 -3.86 4.74 -45.08
N ASP A 9 -2.94 4.12 -45.80
CA ASP A 9 -2.59 2.71 -45.62
C ASP A 9 -1.51 2.50 -44.54
N GLY A 10 -1.05 3.58 -43.91
CA GLY A 10 -0.11 3.55 -42.80
C GLY A 10 1.35 3.47 -43.23
N ILE A 11 1.67 3.87 -44.46
CA ILE A 11 3.04 4.01 -44.95
C ILE A 11 3.58 5.38 -44.53
N LEU A 12 4.77 5.42 -43.92
CA LEU A 12 5.43 6.66 -43.53
C LEU A 12 5.93 7.41 -44.78
N ILE A 13 5.36 8.58 -45.06
CA ILE A 13 5.70 9.42 -46.21
C ILE A 13 6.82 10.39 -45.87
N ASP A 14 6.75 11.01 -44.69
CA ASP A 14 7.72 12.02 -44.26
C ASP A 14 7.77 12.12 -42.74
N CYS A 15 8.87 12.62 -42.19
CA CYS A 15 9.00 12.92 -40.79
C CYS A 15 10.03 14.01 -40.53
N ASN A 16 9.90 14.75 -39.43
CA ASN A 16 10.90 15.74 -39.07
C ASN A 16 12.12 15.11 -38.37
N LYS A 17 13.24 15.84 -38.34
CA LYS A 17 14.48 15.41 -37.65
C LYS A 17 14.31 15.11 -36.16
N ALA A 18 13.27 15.66 -35.52
CA ALA A 18 12.99 15.39 -34.12
C ALA A 18 12.48 13.96 -33.89
N THR A 19 11.88 13.32 -34.90
CA THR A 19 11.44 11.92 -34.85
C THR A 19 12.62 10.96 -34.66
N ALA A 20 13.73 11.18 -35.38
CA ALA A 20 14.96 10.40 -35.24
C ALA A 20 15.56 10.49 -33.82
N LYS A 21 15.58 11.70 -33.24
CA LYS A 21 16.03 11.90 -31.85
C LYS A 21 15.10 11.26 -30.83
N PHE A 22 13.78 11.37 -31.04
CA PHE A 22 12.78 10.82 -30.12
C PHE A 22 12.90 9.30 -29.98
N LEU A 23 13.09 8.59 -31.10
CA LEU A 23 13.22 7.13 -31.13
C LEU A 23 14.65 6.62 -30.97
N SER A 24 15.63 7.52 -30.92
CA SER A 24 17.07 7.19 -30.91
C SER A 24 17.52 6.36 -32.12
N ILE A 25 16.96 6.65 -33.30
CA ILE A 25 17.27 5.95 -34.56
C ILE A 25 18.13 6.86 -35.44
N HIS A 26 19.35 6.42 -35.77
CA HIS A 26 20.34 7.24 -36.48
C HIS A 26 19.98 7.55 -37.94
N ASN A 27 19.39 6.60 -38.68
CA ASN A 27 19.11 6.73 -40.12
C ASN A 27 17.62 6.60 -40.45
N LEU A 28 16.75 7.21 -39.62
CA LEU A 28 15.30 7.03 -39.72
C LEU A 28 14.72 7.38 -41.11
N GLU A 29 15.18 8.49 -41.71
CA GLU A 29 14.73 8.91 -43.05
C GLU A 29 15.09 7.89 -44.14
N LYS A 30 16.22 7.19 -44.02
CA LYS A 30 16.66 6.21 -45.03
C LYS A 30 16.06 4.83 -44.79
N ASP A 31 15.85 4.47 -43.52
CA ASP A 31 15.49 3.12 -43.13
C ASP A 31 13.96 2.90 -43.09
N PHE A 32 13.17 3.96 -42.84
CA PHE A 32 11.74 3.83 -42.58
C PHE A 32 10.81 4.67 -43.46
N ILE A 33 11.31 5.64 -44.24
CA ILE A 33 10.47 6.31 -45.24
C ILE A 33 10.04 5.30 -46.30
N GLY A 34 8.74 5.30 -46.63
CA GLY A 34 8.12 4.32 -47.52
C GLY A 34 7.83 2.96 -46.86
N LYS A 35 8.11 2.79 -45.56
CA LYS A 35 7.78 1.57 -44.81
C LYS A 35 6.44 1.67 -44.11
N HIS A 36 5.80 0.52 -43.94
CA HIS A 36 4.56 0.43 -43.19
C HIS A 36 4.83 0.63 -41.69
N PHE A 37 3.92 1.30 -40.97
CA PHE A 37 4.09 1.60 -39.54
C PHE A 37 4.34 0.36 -38.67
N ARG A 38 3.91 -0.83 -39.11
CA ARG A 38 4.20 -2.12 -38.45
C ARG A 38 5.70 -2.46 -38.44
N GLU A 39 6.42 -2.19 -39.52
CA GLU A 39 7.88 -2.37 -39.58
C GLU A 39 8.58 -1.34 -38.68
N PHE A 40 8.05 -0.11 -38.68
CA PHE A 40 8.57 1.00 -37.90
C PHE A 40 8.39 0.82 -36.38
N LEU A 41 7.16 0.59 -35.91
CA LEU A 41 6.85 0.37 -34.49
C LEU A 41 7.33 -1.01 -34.00
N GLY A 42 7.37 -2.00 -34.90
CA GLY A 42 7.86 -3.35 -34.62
C GLY A 42 9.37 -3.49 -34.67
N TYR A 43 10.13 -2.43 -34.97
CA TYR A 43 11.59 -2.44 -34.99
C TYR A 43 12.19 -2.90 -33.66
N LEU A 44 11.56 -2.50 -32.55
CA LEU A 44 11.81 -3.06 -31.23
C LEU A 44 10.66 -3.99 -30.87
N GLU A 45 10.97 -5.25 -30.55
CA GLU A 45 9.96 -6.26 -30.24
C GLU A 45 9.05 -5.85 -29.07
N ILE A 46 9.61 -5.17 -28.07
CA ILE A 46 8.87 -4.64 -26.91
C ILE A 46 7.83 -3.57 -27.28
N ASN A 47 7.96 -2.93 -28.45
CA ASN A 47 7.01 -1.93 -28.93
C ASN A 47 5.91 -2.51 -29.84
N LYS A 48 5.95 -3.81 -30.19
CA LYS A 48 4.90 -4.47 -31.00
C LYS A 48 3.47 -4.24 -30.49
N PRO A 49 3.18 -4.20 -29.17
CA PRO A 49 1.83 -3.87 -28.69
C PRO A 49 1.30 -2.51 -29.17
N LEU A 50 2.18 -1.54 -29.47
CA LEU A 50 1.78 -0.23 -30.01
C LEU A 50 1.16 -0.31 -31.41
N ILE A 51 1.43 -1.39 -32.16
CA ILE A 51 0.83 -1.62 -33.49
C ILE A 51 -0.69 -1.65 -33.39
N LEU A 52 -1.25 -2.35 -32.38
CA LEU A 52 -2.69 -2.45 -32.18
C LEU A 52 -3.31 -1.09 -31.87
N ILE A 53 -2.62 -0.28 -31.06
CA ILE A 53 -3.05 1.09 -30.73
C ILE A 53 -3.09 1.92 -32.02
N PHE A 54 -2.03 1.83 -32.84
CA PHE A 54 -1.94 2.56 -34.11
C PHE A 54 -3.02 2.14 -35.12
N GLU A 55 -3.32 0.84 -35.22
CA GLU A 55 -4.40 0.31 -36.07
C GLU A 55 -5.78 0.84 -35.67
N ASP A 56 -6.06 0.89 -34.37
CA ASP A 56 -7.30 1.46 -33.83
C ASP A 56 -7.41 2.96 -34.17
N ILE A 57 -6.30 3.70 -34.01
CA ILE A 57 -6.24 5.14 -34.37
C ILE A 57 -6.51 5.34 -35.86
N LEU A 58 -5.84 4.60 -36.75
CA LEU A 58 -6.04 4.72 -38.20
C LEU A 58 -7.51 4.43 -38.57
N THR A 59 -8.10 3.40 -37.96
CA THR A 59 -9.49 3.02 -38.21
C THR A 59 -10.47 4.12 -37.77
N LYS A 60 -10.29 4.64 -36.55
CA LYS A 60 -11.12 5.73 -36.01
C LYS A 60 -10.96 7.02 -36.81
N LEU A 61 -9.74 7.43 -37.15
CA LEU A 61 -9.50 8.61 -37.98
C LEU A 61 -10.22 8.53 -39.33
N LYS A 62 -10.17 7.38 -40.02
CA LYS A 62 -10.84 7.19 -41.32
C LYS A 62 -12.36 7.27 -41.21
N LYS A 63 -12.92 6.72 -40.13
CA LYS A 63 -14.38 6.61 -39.93
C LYS A 63 -14.99 7.89 -39.38
N GLU A 64 -14.38 8.43 -38.33
CA GLU A 64 -14.93 9.52 -37.52
C GLU A 64 -14.43 10.88 -38.01
N ARG A 65 -13.28 10.92 -38.71
CA ARG A 65 -12.63 12.15 -39.20
C ARG A 65 -12.32 13.19 -38.12
N GLU A 66 -12.28 12.77 -36.86
CA GLU A 66 -11.94 13.63 -35.72
C GLU A 66 -10.46 13.50 -35.35
N THR A 67 -9.92 14.50 -34.66
CA THR A 67 -8.55 14.45 -34.15
C THR A 67 -8.52 13.58 -32.89
N LEU A 68 -7.55 12.65 -32.81
CA LEU A 68 -7.40 11.74 -31.68
C LEU A 68 -6.15 12.08 -30.88
N GLU A 69 -6.24 11.96 -29.56
CA GLU A 69 -5.14 12.21 -28.63
C GLU A 69 -4.97 11.01 -27.67
N PHE A 70 -3.72 10.59 -27.46
CA PHE A 70 -3.40 9.42 -26.65
C PHE A 70 -1.99 9.49 -26.06
N GLU A 71 -1.81 8.86 -24.90
CA GLU A 71 -0.54 8.77 -24.19
C GLU A 71 -0.10 7.32 -24.05
N PHE A 72 1.15 7.02 -24.39
CA PHE A 72 1.67 5.66 -24.35
C PHE A 72 3.19 5.64 -24.08
N PRO A 73 3.69 4.57 -23.44
CA PRO A 73 5.13 4.38 -23.29
C PRO A 73 5.74 3.93 -24.63
N VAL A 74 6.94 4.43 -24.92
CA VAL A 74 7.75 4.08 -26.08
C VAL A 74 9.13 3.69 -25.61
N ASN A 75 9.56 2.47 -25.93
CA ASN A 75 10.92 2.04 -25.65
C ASN A 75 11.86 2.60 -26.72
N GLN A 76 13.00 3.13 -26.30
CA GLN A 76 14.03 3.64 -27.19
C GLN A 76 15.03 2.53 -27.58
N SER A 77 15.62 2.63 -28.77
CA SER A 77 16.62 1.67 -29.27
C SER A 77 17.89 1.61 -28.42
N ALA A 78 18.28 2.73 -27.82
CA ALA A 78 19.43 2.86 -26.92
C ALA A 78 19.14 2.33 -25.50
N GLY A 79 17.93 1.82 -25.24
CA GLY A 79 17.43 1.48 -23.91
C GLY A 79 16.69 2.65 -23.24
N GLY A 80 15.77 2.33 -22.34
CA GLY A 80 14.92 3.31 -21.64
C GLY A 80 13.50 3.42 -22.21
N VAL A 81 12.62 4.02 -21.41
CA VAL A 81 11.20 4.23 -21.73
C VAL A 81 10.91 5.72 -21.68
N LEU A 82 10.32 6.24 -22.74
CA LEU A 82 9.73 7.58 -22.76
C LEU A 82 8.21 7.48 -22.72
N TRP A 83 7.57 8.48 -22.16
CA TRP A 83 6.13 8.66 -22.33
C TRP A 83 5.87 9.62 -23.48
N ALA A 84 5.08 9.16 -24.44
CA ALA A 84 4.69 9.91 -25.62
C ALA A 84 3.24 10.39 -25.47
N ARG A 85 2.98 11.67 -25.71
CA ARG A 85 1.64 12.18 -26.03
C ARG A 85 1.58 12.38 -27.53
N ALA A 86 0.69 11.67 -28.22
CA ALA A 86 0.52 11.80 -29.65
C ALA A 86 -0.86 12.35 -29.99
N ILE A 87 -0.87 13.24 -30.98
CA ILE A 87 -2.06 13.80 -31.59
C ILE A 87 -2.07 13.35 -33.05
N ALA A 88 -3.09 12.62 -33.44
CA ALA A 88 -3.28 12.12 -34.80
C ALA A 88 -4.43 12.86 -35.47
N SER A 89 -4.20 13.35 -36.69
CA SER A 89 -5.17 14.17 -37.44
C SER A 89 -5.09 13.90 -38.93
N LEU A 90 -6.23 13.94 -39.63
CA LEU A 90 -6.26 13.98 -41.08
C LEU A 90 -5.87 15.38 -41.57
N ILE A 91 -4.99 15.44 -42.55
CA ILE A 91 -4.56 16.67 -43.23
C ILE A 91 -4.63 16.48 -44.74
N LYS A 92 -4.79 17.59 -45.46
CA LYS A 92 -4.74 17.60 -46.92
C LYS A 92 -3.42 18.20 -47.40
N ILE A 93 -2.66 17.45 -48.18
CA ILE A 93 -1.42 17.90 -48.82
C ILE A 93 -1.64 17.82 -50.33
N GLY A 94 -1.78 18.98 -50.98
CA GLY A 94 -2.21 19.03 -52.38
C GLY A 94 -3.63 18.48 -52.56
N SER A 95 -3.78 17.47 -53.41
CA SER A 95 -5.07 16.77 -53.65
C SER A 95 -5.29 15.56 -52.74
N GLU A 96 -4.29 15.14 -51.96
CA GLU A 96 -4.32 13.87 -51.24
C GLU A 96 -4.57 14.06 -49.73
N GLU A 97 -5.37 13.15 -49.16
CA GLU A 97 -5.52 13.03 -47.71
C GLU A 97 -4.36 12.22 -47.12
N ARG A 98 -3.84 12.70 -45.99
CA ARG A 98 -2.71 12.12 -45.25
C ARG A 98 -3.01 12.18 -43.76
N ILE A 99 -2.32 11.35 -42.99
CA ILE A 99 -2.44 11.30 -41.53
C ILE A 99 -1.19 11.91 -40.93
N ARG A 100 -1.36 12.93 -40.10
CA ARG A 100 -0.27 13.57 -39.36
C ARG A 100 -0.32 13.16 -37.90
N PHE A 101 0.78 12.62 -37.41
CA PHE A 101 1.06 12.41 -36.00
C PHE A 101 1.99 13.51 -35.50
N ILE A 102 1.59 14.18 -34.42
CA ILE A 102 2.45 15.08 -33.66
C ILE A 102 2.68 14.42 -32.31
N VAL A 103 3.94 14.14 -31.99
CA VAL A 103 4.34 13.43 -30.78
C VAL A 103 5.18 14.33 -29.88
N GLN A 104 4.79 14.42 -28.62
CA GLN A 104 5.48 15.14 -27.56
C GLN A 104 6.01 14.15 -26.53
N ASP A 105 7.26 14.35 -26.13
CA ASP A 105 7.80 13.70 -24.94
C ASP A 105 7.17 14.34 -23.69
N ILE A 106 6.49 13.53 -22.88
CA ILE A 106 5.84 13.91 -21.62
C ILE A 106 6.45 13.15 -20.42
N THR A 107 7.66 12.60 -20.58
CA THR A 107 8.33 11.79 -19.55
C THR A 107 8.54 12.58 -18.26
N GLU A 108 9.05 13.82 -18.35
CA GLU A 108 9.21 14.70 -17.19
C GLU A 108 7.88 14.97 -16.48
N ARG A 109 6.81 15.20 -17.24
CA ARG A 109 5.46 15.43 -16.68
C ARG A 109 4.97 14.19 -15.94
N LYS A 110 5.13 13.00 -16.50
CA LYS A 110 4.76 11.73 -15.84
C LYS A 110 5.58 11.47 -14.59
N HIS A 111 6.88 11.79 -14.58
CA HIS A 111 7.71 11.70 -13.38
C HIS A 111 7.25 12.68 -12.29
N ALA A 112 6.91 13.91 -12.67
CA ALA A 112 6.37 14.90 -11.73
C ALA A 112 5.00 14.46 -11.17
N GLU A 113 4.08 13.99 -12.02
CA GLU A 113 2.77 13.44 -11.61
C GLU A 113 2.94 12.27 -10.65
N GLN A 114 3.84 11.33 -10.96
CA GLN A 114 4.12 10.19 -10.11
C GLN A 114 4.76 10.61 -8.78
N GLY A 115 5.72 11.53 -8.80
CA GLY A 115 6.35 12.08 -7.59
C GLY A 115 5.35 12.80 -6.70
N LEU A 116 4.43 13.57 -7.28
CA LEU A 116 3.34 14.22 -6.57
C LEU A 116 2.41 13.18 -5.93
N LYS A 117 1.98 12.18 -6.69
CA LYS A 117 1.11 11.09 -6.19
C LYS A 117 1.78 10.33 -5.03
N THR A 118 3.06 10.00 -5.17
CA THR A 118 3.81 9.34 -4.09
C THR A 118 3.93 10.23 -2.85
N SER A 119 4.13 11.54 -3.03
CA SER A 119 4.20 12.48 -1.91
C SER A 119 2.84 12.68 -1.24
N GLU A 120 1.75 12.71 -2.01
CA GLU A 120 0.38 12.79 -1.50
C GLU A 120 0.03 11.55 -0.65
N ILE A 121 0.37 10.35 -1.11
CA ILE A 121 0.18 9.11 -0.35
C ILE A 121 0.96 9.18 0.96
N LYS A 122 2.26 9.53 0.92
CA LYS A 122 3.08 9.68 2.13
C LYS A 122 2.52 10.72 3.10
N TYR A 123 2.06 11.86 2.59
CA TYR A 123 1.47 12.91 3.41
C TYR A 123 0.17 12.44 4.06
N ARG A 124 -0.71 11.78 3.29
CA ARG A 124 -1.98 11.24 3.79
C ARG A 124 -1.74 10.19 4.88
N GLU A 125 -0.77 9.29 4.69
CA GLU A 125 -0.38 8.30 5.70
C GLU A 125 0.15 8.98 6.98
N ALA A 126 1.03 9.98 6.83
CA ALA A 126 1.55 10.74 7.96
C ALA A 126 0.46 11.53 8.70
N TYR A 127 -0.49 12.12 7.95
CA TYR A 127 -1.62 12.87 8.50
C TYR A 127 -2.56 11.95 9.29
N ASN A 128 -2.98 10.83 8.70
CA ASN A 128 -3.83 9.84 9.37
C ASN A 128 -3.19 9.33 10.67
N ARG A 129 -1.86 9.18 10.67
CA ARG A 129 -1.09 8.81 11.86
C ARG A 129 -1.14 9.87 12.95
N VAL A 130 -0.97 11.14 12.59
CA VAL A 130 -1.07 12.25 13.56
C VAL A 130 -2.48 12.32 14.15
N ASP A 131 -3.52 12.21 13.32
CA ASP A 131 -4.91 12.22 13.80
C ASP A 131 -5.17 11.04 14.75
N PHE A 132 -4.71 9.82 14.41
CA PHE A 132 -4.82 8.66 15.29
C PHE A 132 -4.14 8.87 16.65
N TYR A 133 -2.89 9.35 16.67
CA TYR A 133 -2.21 9.64 17.93
C TYR A 133 -2.92 10.74 18.71
N LYS A 134 -3.36 11.82 18.03
CA LYS A 134 -4.10 12.92 18.66
C LYS A 134 -5.38 12.42 19.33
N ASP A 135 -6.13 11.53 18.70
CA ASP A 135 -7.35 10.95 19.26
C ASP A 135 -7.05 10.16 20.54
N ILE A 136 -6.02 9.31 20.52
CA ILE A 136 -5.57 8.58 21.72
C ILE A 136 -5.16 9.55 22.83
N PHE A 137 -4.31 10.53 22.52
CA PHE A 137 -3.80 11.47 23.51
C PHE A 137 -4.89 12.40 24.05
N SER A 138 -5.90 12.76 23.25
CA SER A 138 -6.91 13.75 23.64
C SER A 138 -8.16 13.12 24.23
N HIS A 139 -8.64 11.99 23.71
CA HIS A 139 -9.86 11.37 24.23
C HIS A 139 -9.55 10.39 25.35
N ASP A 140 -8.70 9.40 25.13
CA ASP A 140 -8.51 8.31 26.11
C ASP A 140 -7.77 8.77 27.37
N ILE A 141 -6.74 9.61 27.22
CA ILE A 141 -6.00 10.14 28.36
C ILE A 141 -6.87 11.10 29.19
N ASN A 142 -7.64 11.98 28.54
CA ASN A 142 -8.54 12.87 29.27
C ASN A 142 -9.63 12.08 30.00
N ASN A 143 -10.17 11.01 29.41
CA ASN A 143 -11.12 10.13 30.10
C ASN A 143 -10.50 9.45 31.33
N ILE A 144 -9.24 9.02 31.25
CA ILE A 144 -8.50 8.45 32.39
C ILE A 144 -8.34 9.51 33.49
N PHE A 145 -7.87 10.71 33.12
CA PHE A 145 -7.64 11.79 34.09
C PHE A 145 -8.94 12.31 34.71
N GLN A 146 -10.02 12.43 33.95
CA GLN A 146 -11.32 12.83 34.49
C GLN A 146 -11.82 11.84 35.53
N ASN A 147 -11.74 10.52 35.27
CA ASN A 147 -12.17 9.52 36.25
C ASN A 147 -11.30 9.53 37.50
N ILE A 148 -9.97 9.71 37.36
CA ILE A 148 -9.08 9.88 38.51
C ILE A 148 -9.46 11.12 39.30
N HIS A 149 -9.62 12.26 38.63
CA HIS A 149 -9.96 13.55 39.24
C HIS A 149 -11.27 13.47 40.00
N SER A 150 -12.36 13.02 39.37
CA SER A 150 -13.66 12.88 40.02
C SER A 150 -13.60 11.93 41.22
N SER A 151 -12.81 10.86 41.15
CA SER A 151 -12.64 9.93 42.28
C SER A 151 -11.91 10.59 43.44
N VAL A 152 -10.87 11.39 43.16
CA VAL A 152 -10.16 12.17 44.17
C VAL A 152 -11.07 13.21 44.81
N GLU A 153 -11.83 13.98 44.02
CA GLU A 153 -12.79 14.97 44.52
C GLU A 153 -13.85 14.34 45.45
N LEU A 154 -14.35 13.15 45.09
CA LEU A 154 -15.31 12.42 45.93
C LEU A 154 -14.69 11.92 47.24
N ILE A 155 -13.42 11.48 47.22
CA ILE A 155 -12.68 11.11 48.43
C ILE A 155 -12.54 12.33 49.34
N ASP A 156 -12.17 13.49 48.80
CA ASP A 156 -12.02 14.73 49.57
C ASP A 156 -13.35 15.13 50.25
N ILE A 157 -14.46 15.08 49.52
CA ILE A 157 -15.81 15.34 50.07
C ILE A 157 -16.15 14.34 51.18
N ASN A 158 -15.88 13.05 50.99
CA ASN A 158 -16.16 12.03 51.99
C ASN A 158 -15.35 12.25 53.28
N ILE A 159 -14.09 12.64 53.15
CA ILE A 159 -13.21 12.97 54.28
C ILE A 159 -13.77 14.17 55.05
N GLU A 160 -14.14 15.25 54.37
CA GLU A 160 -14.71 16.45 55.01
C GLU A 160 -16.02 16.16 55.74
N GLN A 161 -16.87 15.31 55.16
CA GLN A 161 -18.19 14.97 55.69
C GLN A 161 -18.17 13.80 56.71
N SER A 162 -17.00 13.26 57.05
CA SER A 162 -16.85 12.07 57.91
C SER A 162 -17.67 10.85 57.42
N ILE A 163 -17.82 10.71 56.11
CA ILE A 163 -18.56 9.62 55.45
C ILE A 163 -17.64 8.39 55.33
N ASN A 164 -18.24 7.21 55.49
CA ASN A 164 -17.66 5.87 55.64
C ASN A 164 -16.38 5.57 54.81
N ILE A 165 -15.40 4.93 55.46
CA ILE A 165 -14.07 4.56 54.91
C ILE A 165 -14.17 3.57 53.75
N GLU A 166 -15.15 2.64 53.75
CA GLU A 166 -15.34 1.65 52.67
C GLU A 166 -15.59 2.27 51.29
N LYS A 167 -16.24 3.46 51.22
CA LYS A 167 -16.47 4.15 49.95
C LYS A 167 -15.20 4.72 49.34
N ASN A 168 -14.19 5.00 50.17
CA ASN A 168 -12.91 5.50 49.68
C ASN A 168 -12.06 4.37 49.08
N ASP A 169 -12.18 3.14 49.58
CA ASP A 169 -11.48 1.99 49.02
C ASP A 169 -11.96 1.67 47.59
N GLU A 170 -13.27 1.74 47.32
CA GLU A 170 -13.82 1.58 45.96
C GLU A 170 -13.31 2.66 45.00
N LEU A 171 -13.26 3.93 45.43
CA LEU A 171 -12.73 5.04 44.63
C LEU A 171 -11.22 4.90 44.38
N LEU A 172 -10.47 4.44 45.38
CA LEU A 172 -9.04 4.15 45.23
C LEU A 172 -8.81 2.99 44.24
N ASP A 173 -9.68 1.99 44.21
CA ASP A 173 -9.61 0.91 43.22
C ASP A 173 -9.89 1.41 41.79
N ILE A 174 -10.85 2.32 41.62
CA ILE A 174 -11.09 2.99 40.32
C ILE A 174 -9.82 3.74 39.89
N ILE A 175 -9.20 4.52 40.77
CA ILE A 175 -7.96 5.25 40.47
C ILE A 175 -6.83 4.28 40.07
N ARG A 176 -6.63 3.20 40.82
CA ARG A 176 -5.62 2.16 40.51
C ARG A 176 -5.87 1.54 39.13
N GLU A 177 -7.12 1.24 38.81
CA GLU A 177 -7.50 0.71 37.50
C GLU A 177 -7.20 1.72 36.38
N GLN A 178 -7.56 2.99 36.56
CA GLN A 178 -7.28 4.05 35.59
C GLN A 178 -5.78 4.28 35.37
N ILE A 179 -4.97 4.27 36.43
CA ILE A 179 -3.50 4.36 36.32
C ILE A 179 -2.96 3.17 35.51
N LYS A 180 -3.40 1.94 35.83
CA LYS A 180 -3.01 0.74 35.08
C LYS A 180 -3.43 0.81 33.61
N ARG A 181 -4.59 1.40 33.33
CA ARG A 181 -5.09 1.63 31.97
C ARG A 181 -4.20 2.62 31.23
N GLY A 182 -3.83 3.72 31.86
CA GLY A 182 -2.90 4.72 31.32
C GLY A 182 -1.51 4.16 31.04
N THR A 183 -0.94 3.36 31.95
CA THR A 183 0.37 2.74 31.72
C THR A 183 0.35 1.78 30.53
N ASN A 184 -0.73 1.00 30.37
CA ASN A 184 -0.89 0.11 29.22
C ASN A 184 -1.04 0.89 27.92
N LEU A 185 -1.80 1.99 27.93
CA LEU A 185 -2.00 2.85 26.77
C LEU A 185 -0.66 3.43 26.28
N VAL A 186 0.12 4.03 27.18
CA VAL A 186 1.43 4.61 26.85
C VAL A 186 2.38 3.54 26.31
N SER A 187 2.40 2.35 26.93
CA SER A 187 3.21 1.22 26.45
C SER A 187 2.82 0.79 25.03
N ASN A 188 1.52 0.70 24.75
CA ASN A 188 1.01 0.31 23.43
C ASN A 188 1.32 1.36 22.36
N VAL A 189 1.12 2.64 22.66
CA VAL A 189 1.45 3.77 21.76
C VAL A 189 2.95 3.77 21.44
N ARG A 190 3.80 3.57 22.44
CA ARG A 190 5.25 3.49 22.25
C ARG A 190 5.64 2.31 21.35
N ARG A 191 5.11 1.11 21.63
CA ARG A 191 5.37 -0.08 20.80
C ARG A 191 4.93 0.13 19.36
N LEU A 192 3.76 0.71 19.13
CA LEU A 192 3.28 1.02 17.79
C LEU A 192 4.23 1.98 17.06
N SER A 193 4.66 3.05 17.72
CA SER A 193 5.62 4.00 17.16
C SER A 193 6.97 3.36 16.82
N GLU A 194 7.48 2.45 17.67
CA GLU A 194 8.72 1.71 17.41
C GLU A 194 8.59 0.76 16.22
N ILE A 195 7.43 0.13 16.04
CA ILE A 195 7.12 -0.75 14.90
C ILE A 195 7.05 0.05 13.60
N GLU A 196 6.39 1.20 13.62
CA GLU A 196 6.21 2.06 12.44
C GLU A 196 7.51 2.69 11.94
N ASN A 197 8.48 2.94 12.83
CA ASN A 197 9.75 3.59 12.49
C ASN A 197 10.87 2.62 12.12
N LYS A 198 10.63 1.30 12.20
CA LYS A 198 11.60 0.28 11.81
C LYS A 198 11.24 -0.32 10.45
N ASP A 199 12.23 -0.40 9.56
CA ASP A 199 12.17 -1.31 8.43
C ASP A 199 12.31 -2.76 8.93
N LEU A 200 11.16 -3.36 9.26
CA LEU A 200 11.09 -4.73 9.76
C LEU A 200 11.22 -5.72 8.60
N ALA A 201 12.44 -6.20 8.38
CA ALA A 201 12.72 -7.20 7.35
C ALA A 201 11.94 -8.50 7.62
N LEU A 202 11.30 -9.02 6.57
CA LEU A 202 10.65 -10.33 6.63
C LEU A 202 11.70 -11.43 6.51
N GLN A 203 11.58 -12.44 7.37
CA GLN A 203 12.43 -13.61 7.41
C GLN A 203 11.58 -14.87 7.32
N LYS A 204 12.12 -15.92 6.69
CA LYS A 204 11.49 -17.23 6.66
C LYS A 204 11.54 -17.80 8.08
N CYS A 205 10.38 -18.06 8.68
CA CYS A 205 10.27 -18.68 10.00
C CYS A 205 9.30 -19.87 9.98
N GLU A 206 9.55 -20.86 10.84
CA GLU A 206 8.61 -21.95 11.06
C GLU A 206 7.59 -21.53 12.14
N VAL A 207 6.33 -21.40 11.75
CA VAL A 207 5.30 -20.79 12.60
C VAL A 207 4.97 -21.62 13.83
N ILE A 208 5.01 -22.95 13.70
CA ILE A 208 4.66 -23.88 14.77
C ILE A 208 5.68 -23.78 15.91
N ILE A 209 6.97 -23.66 15.61
CA ILE A 209 8.02 -23.42 16.62
C ILE A 209 7.74 -22.13 17.37
N VAL A 210 7.56 -21.02 16.64
CA VAL A 210 7.32 -19.70 17.26
C VAL A 210 6.07 -19.74 18.16
N LEU A 211 5.00 -20.40 17.72
CA LEU A 211 3.78 -20.51 18.50
C LEU A 211 3.97 -21.37 19.77
N ASN A 212 4.69 -22.49 19.67
CA ASN A 212 5.00 -23.35 20.82
C ASN A 212 5.85 -22.61 21.87
N ASP A 213 6.86 -21.85 21.44
CA ASP A 213 7.70 -21.05 22.34
C ASP A 213 6.85 -20.05 23.16
N VAL A 214 5.87 -19.41 22.50
CA VAL A 214 4.93 -18.49 23.16
C VAL A 214 4.00 -19.23 24.12
N ILE A 215 3.45 -20.38 23.71
CA ILE A 215 2.58 -21.20 24.57
C ILE A 215 3.33 -21.63 25.84
N ASP A 216 4.55 -22.14 25.70
CA ASP A 216 5.39 -22.59 26.81
C ASP A 216 5.72 -21.44 27.77
N ALA A 217 5.99 -20.25 27.23
CA ALA A 217 6.20 -19.04 28.04
C ALA A 217 4.94 -18.66 28.82
N LEU A 218 3.76 -18.70 28.19
CA LEU A 218 2.49 -18.35 28.84
C LEU A 218 2.10 -19.34 29.93
N ILE A 219 2.25 -20.65 29.70
CA ILE A 219 1.99 -21.68 30.72
C ILE A 219 2.86 -21.44 31.97
N LYS A 220 4.12 -21.03 31.78
CA LYS A 220 5.03 -20.68 32.90
C LYS A 220 4.62 -19.41 33.64
N VAL A 221 4.03 -18.43 32.97
CA VAL A 221 3.53 -17.18 33.59
C VAL A 221 2.25 -17.44 34.39
N TYR A 222 1.34 -18.26 33.84
CA TYR A 222 0.02 -18.53 34.41
C TYR A 222 -0.06 -19.84 35.23
N LYS A 223 1.00 -20.23 35.94
CA LYS A 223 1.08 -21.49 36.74
C LYS A 223 -0.08 -21.75 37.70
N LYS A 224 -0.83 -20.72 38.09
CA LYS A 224 -1.98 -20.82 39.01
C LYS A 224 -3.30 -21.18 38.33
N ARG A 225 -3.32 -21.26 37.00
CA ARG A 225 -4.49 -21.71 36.22
C ARG A 225 -4.16 -23.01 35.51
N GLU A 226 -5.15 -23.88 35.40
CA GLU A 226 -5.06 -25.05 34.54
C GLU A 226 -5.40 -24.62 33.11
N ILE A 227 -4.39 -24.64 32.23
CA ILE A 227 -4.49 -24.18 30.85
C ILE A 227 -4.09 -25.31 29.92
N ASN A 228 -4.93 -25.63 28.96
CA ASN A 228 -4.68 -26.58 27.89
C ASN A 228 -4.79 -25.85 26.55
N ILE A 229 -3.66 -25.70 25.85
CA ILE A 229 -3.62 -25.09 24.51
C ILE A 229 -3.25 -26.18 23.53
N GLN A 230 -4.14 -26.45 22.58
CA GLN A 230 -3.96 -27.48 21.56
C GLN A 230 -3.81 -26.85 20.19
N ILE A 231 -2.80 -27.29 19.45
CA ILE A 231 -2.60 -26.90 18.05
C ILE A 231 -3.14 -28.02 17.16
N GLN A 232 -4.15 -27.70 16.36
CA GLN A 232 -4.66 -28.59 15.33
C GLN A 232 -4.15 -28.11 13.97
N ASN A 233 -3.25 -28.89 13.39
CA ASN A 233 -2.69 -28.64 12.07
C ASN A 233 -2.59 -29.96 11.29
N GLU A 234 -2.98 -29.93 10.02
CA GLU A 234 -2.84 -31.07 9.10
C GLU A 234 -1.45 -31.12 8.45
N LEU A 235 -0.72 -30.00 8.49
CA LEU A 235 0.62 -29.87 7.91
C LEU A 235 1.69 -30.12 8.98
N LYS A 236 2.73 -30.89 8.66
CA LYS A 236 3.84 -31.17 9.59
C LYS A 236 4.72 -29.94 9.85
N GLU A 237 4.97 -29.14 8.82
CA GLU A 237 5.81 -27.94 8.90
C GLU A 237 5.13 -26.81 8.12
N VAL A 238 5.07 -25.62 8.73
CA VAL A 238 4.45 -24.44 8.12
C VAL A 238 5.43 -23.28 8.20
N TYR A 239 5.95 -22.87 7.03
CA TYR A 239 6.85 -21.73 6.91
C TYR A 239 6.12 -20.52 6.35
N ILE A 240 6.37 -19.36 6.95
CA ILE A 240 5.88 -18.07 6.46
C ILE A 240 7.03 -17.06 6.42
N MET A 241 6.78 -15.95 5.74
CA MET A 241 7.61 -14.75 5.84
C MET A 241 7.02 -13.86 6.93
N ALA A 242 7.72 -13.71 8.04
CA ALA A 242 7.31 -12.85 9.15
C ALA A 242 8.52 -12.13 9.77
N ASN A 243 8.25 -11.16 10.63
CA ASN A 243 9.28 -10.41 11.35
C ASN A 243 9.25 -10.73 12.85
N GLU A 244 10.07 -10.01 13.63
CA GLU A 244 10.20 -10.15 15.09
C GLU A 244 8.89 -9.91 15.88
N LEU A 245 7.81 -9.44 15.25
CA LEU A 245 6.52 -9.17 15.91
C LEU A 245 5.60 -10.38 15.95
N LEU A 246 5.87 -11.45 15.19
CA LEU A 246 5.02 -12.64 15.17
C LEU A 246 4.75 -13.23 16.56
N PRO A 247 5.76 -13.40 17.45
CA PRO A 247 5.52 -13.88 18.82
C PRO A 247 4.59 -12.96 19.61
N VAL A 248 4.74 -11.63 19.44
CA VAL A 248 3.93 -10.61 20.14
C VAL A 248 2.46 -10.71 19.73
N ILE A 249 2.18 -11.00 18.46
CA ILE A 249 0.81 -11.20 17.97
C ILE A 249 0.18 -12.43 18.65
N PHE A 250 0.89 -13.55 18.65
CA PHE A 250 0.41 -14.77 19.30
C PHE A 250 0.19 -14.57 20.80
N GLU A 251 1.13 -13.92 21.47
CA GLU A 251 1.04 -13.60 22.89
C GLU A 251 -0.23 -12.78 23.18
N ASN A 252 -0.48 -11.71 22.42
CA ASN A 252 -1.65 -10.85 22.62
C ASN A 252 -2.98 -11.61 22.47
N ILE A 253 -3.11 -12.46 21.45
CA ILE A 253 -4.34 -13.22 21.21
C ILE A 253 -4.54 -14.28 22.31
N LEU A 254 -3.47 -15.00 22.66
CA LEU A 254 -3.54 -16.06 23.67
C LEU A 254 -3.79 -15.49 25.07
N ILE A 255 -3.15 -14.38 25.45
CA ILE A 255 -3.43 -13.69 26.73
C ILE A 255 -4.89 -13.26 26.79
N ASN A 256 -5.44 -12.71 25.72
CA ASN A 256 -6.85 -12.33 25.68
C ASN A 256 -7.76 -13.56 25.87
N ALA A 257 -7.47 -14.67 25.18
CA ALA A 257 -8.20 -15.91 25.35
C ALA A 257 -8.13 -16.44 26.80
N ILE A 258 -6.97 -16.37 27.46
CA ILE A 258 -6.80 -16.81 28.86
C ILE A 258 -7.55 -15.87 29.82
N ARG A 259 -7.38 -14.54 29.68
CA ARG A 259 -7.93 -13.54 30.61
C ARG A 259 -9.45 -13.45 30.56
N HIS A 260 -10.04 -13.56 29.37
CA HIS A 260 -11.49 -13.48 29.20
C HIS A 260 -12.20 -14.82 29.41
N ASN A 261 -11.46 -15.92 29.57
CA ASN A 261 -12.01 -17.20 29.95
C ASN A 261 -12.29 -17.25 31.47
N ARG A 262 -13.57 -17.45 31.81
CA ARG A 262 -14.09 -17.50 33.19
C ARG A 262 -14.07 -18.91 33.80
N ASN A 263 -13.77 -19.94 33.00
CA ASN A 263 -13.72 -21.31 33.49
C ASN A 263 -12.45 -21.54 34.33
N SER A 264 -12.54 -22.44 35.30
CA SER A 264 -11.40 -22.90 36.10
C SER A 264 -10.35 -23.62 35.25
N PHE A 265 -10.80 -24.34 34.23
CA PHE A 265 -9.99 -24.98 33.20
C PHE A 265 -10.11 -24.21 31.88
N VAL A 266 -8.99 -23.70 31.38
CA VAL A 266 -8.93 -22.89 30.15
C VAL A 266 -8.51 -23.76 28.98
N GLU A 267 -9.44 -24.04 28.08
CA GLU A 267 -9.14 -24.72 26.80
C GLU A 267 -9.05 -23.71 25.65
N ILE A 268 -7.96 -23.80 24.88
CA ILE A 268 -7.74 -22.98 23.68
C ILE A 268 -7.33 -23.90 22.54
N LEU A 269 -8.05 -23.83 21.42
CA LEU A 269 -7.76 -24.60 20.22
C LEU A 269 -7.28 -23.65 19.11
N VAL A 270 -6.05 -23.84 18.64
CA VAL A 270 -5.47 -23.09 17.52
C VAL A 270 -5.55 -23.94 16.26
N LYS A 271 -6.27 -23.45 15.25
CA LYS A 271 -6.43 -24.13 13.96
C LYS A 271 -5.69 -23.40 12.86
N PHE A 272 -4.94 -24.13 12.04
CA PHE A 272 -4.34 -23.60 10.82
C PHE A 272 -5.24 -23.91 9.62
N SER A 273 -5.50 -22.90 8.80
CA SER A 273 -6.23 -23.07 7.53
C SER A 273 -5.52 -22.32 6.41
N LYS A 274 -5.60 -22.88 5.20
CA LYS A 274 -5.10 -22.22 3.99
C LYS A 274 -6.27 -21.51 3.32
N VAL A 275 -6.18 -20.19 3.21
CA VAL A 275 -7.14 -19.38 2.45
C VAL A 275 -6.44 -18.85 1.20
N VAL A 276 -6.92 -19.23 0.03
CA VAL A 276 -6.50 -18.59 -1.23
C VAL A 276 -7.27 -17.29 -1.34
N LYS A 277 -6.55 -16.16 -1.34
CA LYS A 277 -7.17 -14.85 -1.52
C LYS A 277 -7.14 -14.55 -3.02
N ASP A 278 -8.30 -14.51 -3.67
CA ASP A 278 -8.38 -14.17 -5.09
C ASP A 278 -7.78 -12.77 -5.32
N GLY A 279 -6.72 -12.68 -6.13
CA GLY A 279 -6.17 -11.40 -6.61
C GLY A 279 -4.68 -11.10 -6.34
N VAL A 280 -3.77 -12.07 -6.52
CA VAL A 280 -2.38 -11.81 -6.96
C VAL A 280 -2.00 -12.87 -7.99
#